data_AF-A0A1Y2CPL0-F1
#
_entry.id   AF-A0A1Y2CPL0-F1
#
_cell.length_a   1.000
_cell.length_b   1.000
_cell.length_c   1.000
_cell.angle_alpha   90.00
_cell.angle_beta   90.00
_cell.angle_gamma   90.00
#
_symmetry.space_group_name_H-M   'P 1'
#
loop_
_entity.id
_entity.type
_entity.pdbx_description
1 polymer ?
#
loop_
_entity_poly.entity_id
_entity_poly.type
_entity_poly.pdbx_seq_one_letter_code
_entity_poly.pdbx_strand_id
1 'polypeptide(L)'
;MDELSWGKLAHYEIQCLMNLANRELKGFDQTCTLILKKAVERIIQKTDVTEDVPLGLYIIRGSDVAVVGELDAERDDEIDWEQVHAEPMRGMGAVE
;
A
#
# COMPACT_ATOMS: atom_id res chain seq x y z
N MET A 1 -12.35 -12.66 -34.32
CA MET A 1 -13.36 -12.64 -33.26
C MET A 1 -12.58 -12.84 -31.99
N ASP A 2 -12.23 -11.71 -31.37
CA ASP A 2 -11.17 -11.58 -30.38
C ASP A 2 -11.57 -12.23 -29.05
N GLU A 3 -10.78 -13.21 -28.63
CA GLU A 3 -10.77 -13.66 -27.23
C GLU A 3 -10.09 -12.56 -26.42
N LEU A 4 -10.93 -11.64 -25.93
CA LEU A 4 -10.57 -10.53 -25.06
C LEU A 4 -9.67 -11.02 -23.92
N SER A 5 -8.43 -10.56 -24.02
CA SER A 5 -7.34 -10.70 -23.09
C SER A 5 -7.77 -10.37 -21.66
N TRP A 6 -7.79 -11.39 -20.80
CA TRP A 6 -7.83 -11.22 -19.35
C TRP A 6 -6.56 -10.53 -18.78
N GLY A 7 -5.59 -10.18 -19.63
CA GLY A 7 -4.32 -9.55 -19.27
C GLY A 7 -4.30 -8.02 -19.22
N LYS A 8 -5.42 -7.33 -18.96
CA LYS A 8 -5.47 -5.85 -18.90
C LYS A 8 -6.27 -5.25 -17.74
N LEU A 9 -6.42 -5.97 -16.63
CA LEU A 9 -7.03 -5.44 -15.40
C LEU A 9 -6.18 -5.72 -14.14
N ALA A 10 -4.86 -5.65 -14.27
CA ALA A 10 -3.95 -5.58 -13.13
C ALA A 10 -3.48 -4.14 -12.98
N HIS A 11 -4.35 -3.26 -12.47
CA HIS A 11 -3.94 -1.93 -12.08
C HIS A 11 -4.39 -1.67 -10.65
N TYR A 12 -3.40 -1.30 -9.84
CA TYR A 12 -3.38 -1.13 -8.39
C TYR A 12 -3.17 -2.42 -7.58
N GLU A 13 -1.96 -2.97 -7.68
CA GLU A 13 -1.39 -3.74 -6.57
C GLU A 13 -1.05 -2.73 -5.46
N ILE A 14 -1.94 -2.60 -4.47
CA ILE A 14 -1.66 -1.85 -3.24
C ILE A 14 -0.65 -2.68 -2.45
N GLN A 15 0.63 -2.40 -2.68
CA GLN A 15 1.70 -3.01 -1.93
C GLN A 15 1.67 -2.41 -0.53
N CYS A 16 1.08 -3.12 0.42
CA CYS A 16 0.94 -2.64 1.79
C CYS A 16 2.31 -2.69 2.48
N LEU A 17 3.16 -1.69 2.27
CA LEU A 17 3.98 -1.14 3.36
C LEU A 17 3.00 -0.30 4.18
N MET A 18 2.32 -0.91 5.17
CA MET A 18 1.42 -0.13 6.02
C MET A 18 2.22 0.75 6.94
N ASN A 19 2.47 1.95 6.44
CA ASN A 19 2.96 3.11 7.17
C ASN A 19 1.86 3.57 8.13
N LEU A 20 2.04 3.44 9.45
CA LEU A 20 0.99 3.72 10.45
C LEU A 20 1.10 5.10 11.15
N ALA A 21 1.80 6.08 10.59
CA ALA A 21 1.76 7.46 11.11
C ALA A 21 0.31 7.94 11.00
N ASN A 22 -0.34 8.13 12.15
CA ASN A 22 -1.73 8.57 12.29
C ASN A 22 -2.81 7.59 11.79
N ARG A 23 -2.45 6.35 11.43
CA ARG A 23 -3.38 5.29 10.97
C ARG A 23 -3.55 4.23 12.05
N GLU A 24 -4.77 3.81 12.30
CA GLU A 24 -5.09 2.94 13.44
C GLU A 24 -5.42 1.52 12.94
N LEU A 25 -4.57 0.53 13.23
CA LEU A 25 -4.93 -0.90 13.07
C LEU A 25 -6.02 -1.25 14.08
N LYS A 26 -7.20 -1.64 13.59
CA LYS A 26 -8.38 -1.95 14.42
C LYS A 26 -8.59 -3.43 14.65
N GLY A 27 -8.05 -4.27 13.79
CA GLY A 27 -8.15 -5.71 13.94
C GLY A 27 -7.33 -6.42 12.88
N PHE A 28 -6.95 -7.64 13.23
CA PHE A 28 -6.36 -8.59 12.31
C PHE A 28 -6.88 -9.99 12.64
N ASP A 29 -6.75 -10.91 11.68
CA ASP A 29 -7.07 -12.32 11.88
C ASP A 29 -5.85 -13.23 11.62
N GLN A 30 -6.03 -14.54 11.77
CA GLN A 30 -4.98 -15.54 11.55
C GLN A 30 -4.48 -15.62 10.10
N THR A 31 -5.19 -15.00 9.15
CA THR A 31 -4.78 -14.95 7.74
C THR A 31 -4.02 -13.68 7.42
N CYS A 32 -3.77 -12.81 8.41
CA CYS A 32 -3.23 -11.45 8.24
C CYS A 32 -4.15 -10.54 7.42
N THR A 33 -5.46 -10.78 7.41
CA THR A 33 -6.43 -9.78 6.92
C THR A 33 -6.50 -8.65 7.94
N LEU A 34 -6.47 -7.40 7.49
CA LEU A 34 -6.31 -6.23 8.35
C LEU A 34 -7.46 -5.26 8.19
N ILE A 35 -7.89 -4.68 9.31
CA ILE A 35 -8.87 -3.60 9.36
C ILE A 35 -8.16 -2.33 9.81
N LEU A 36 -8.14 -1.32 8.95
CA LEU A 36 -7.48 -0.04 9.20
C LEU A 36 -8.49 1.09 9.29
N LYS A 37 -8.32 1.98 10.26
CA LYS A 37 -9.06 3.24 10.35
C LYS A 37 -8.12 4.41 10.05
N LYS A 38 -8.63 5.43 9.35
CA LYS A 38 -7.85 6.55 8.79
C LYS A 38 -6.72 6.04 7.89
N ALA A 39 -7.00 4.98 7.13
CA ALA A 39 -6.08 4.48 6.13
C ALA A 39 -5.82 5.55 5.08
N VAL A 40 -4.57 5.65 4.65
CA VAL A 40 -4.11 6.49 3.55
C VAL A 40 -3.20 5.61 2.70
N GLU A 41 -3.24 5.74 1.40
CA GLU A 41 -2.31 5.09 0.48
C GLU A 41 -1.28 6.12 0.04
N ARG A 42 0.01 5.82 0.22
CA ARG A 42 1.11 6.71 -0.19
C ARG A 42 1.71 6.18 -1.48
N ILE A 43 1.58 6.94 -2.56
CA ILE A 43 2.04 6.57 -3.90
C ILE A 43 3.36 7.32 -4.15
N ILE A 44 4.48 6.61 -4.00
CA ILE A 44 5.81 7.13 -4.30
C ILE A 44 6.15 6.80 -5.75
N GLN A 45 6.54 7.81 -6.52
CA GLN A 45 6.81 7.69 -7.94
C GLN A 45 8.24 8.12 -8.27
N LYS A 46 8.73 7.67 -9.42
CA LYS A 46 10.09 7.96 -9.86
C LYS A 46 10.28 9.41 -10.32
N THR A 47 9.26 9.97 -10.95
CA THR A 47 9.33 11.26 -11.65
C THR A 47 8.40 12.31 -11.06
N ASP A 48 7.30 11.87 -10.45
CA ASP A 48 6.26 12.74 -9.93
C ASP A 48 6.34 12.80 -8.40
N VAL A 49 5.72 13.82 -7.84
CA VAL A 49 5.64 14.02 -6.38
C VAL A 49 4.85 12.88 -5.73
N THR A 50 5.23 12.55 -4.50
CA THR A 50 4.49 11.58 -3.70
C THR A 50 3.06 12.06 -3.45
N GLU A 51 2.10 11.16 -3.61
CA GLU A 51 0.67 11.43 -3.38
C GLU A 51 0.15 10.61 -2.21
N ASP A 52 -0.59 11.25 -1.30
CA ASP A 52 -1.30 10.60 -0.19
C ASP A 52 -2.81 10.56 -0.48
N VAL A 53 -3.35 9.37 -0.71
CA VAL A 53 -4.77 9.14 -1.03
C VAL A 53 -5.53 8.67 0.22
N PRO A 54 -6.47 9.45 0.78
CA PRO A 54 -7.23 9.04 1.95
C PRO A 54 -8.27 7.98 1.62
N LEU A 55 -8.19 6.83 2.31
CA LEU A 55 -9.09 5.69 2.16
C LEU A 55 -10.12 5.60 3.30
N GLY A 56 -9.79 6.11 4.49
CA GLY A 56 -10.70 6.10 5.64
C GLY A 56 -10.74 4.76 6.36
N LEU A 57 -11.90 4.08 6.39
CA LEU A 57 -12.01 2.72 6.94
C LEU A 57 -11.75 1.74 5.80
N TYR A 58 -10.69 0.93 5.91
CA TYR A 58 -10.22 0.07 4.83
C TYR A 58 -9.90 -1.34 5.31
N ILE A 59 -10.19 -2.34 4.48
CA ILE A 59 -9.90 -3.75 4.76
C ILE A 59 -8.95 -4.28 3.70
N ILE A 60 -7.84 -4.88 4.11
CA ILE A 60 -6.87 -5.51 3.23
C ILE A 60 -6.90 -7.01 3.49
N ARG A 61 -7.05 -7.81 2.43
CA ARG A 61 -7.01 -9.28 2.55
C ARG A 61 -5.58 -9.74 2.76
N GLY A 62 -5.39 -10.72 3.62
CA GLY A 62 -4.05 -11.18 3.99
C GLY A 62 -3.21 -11.76 2.85
N SER A 63 -3.83 -12.30 1.79
CA SER A 63 -3.13 -12.73 0.57
C SER A 63 -2.42 -11.59 -0.16
N ASP A 64 -2.91 -10.36 0.05
CA ASP A 64 -2.47 -9.15 -0.62
C ASP A 64 -1.49 -8.36 0.30
N VAL A 65 -1.20 -8.88 1.51
CA VAL A 65 -0.26 -8.28 2.47
C VAL A 65 1.13 -8.89 2.31
N ALA A 66 2.11 -8.05 1.93
CA ALA A 66 3.52 -8.45 1.84
C ALA A 66 4.23 -8.33 3.20
N VAL A 67 4.15 -7.17 3.84
CA VAL A 67 4.88 -6.81 5.06
C VAL A 67 4.00 -5.90 5.92
N VAL A 68 4.12 -5.98 7.24
CA VAL A 68 3.53 -5.01 8.17
C VAL A 68 4.63 -4.48 9.07
N GLY A 69 4.78 -3.17 9.15
CA GLY A 69 5.78 -2.50 9.97
C GLY A 69 5.14 -1.48 10.90
N GLU A 70 5.67 -1.34 12.11
CA GLU A 70 5.34 -0.20 12.97
C GLU A 70 6.08 1.04 12.46
N LEU A 71 5.45 2.20 12.59
CA LEU A 71 6.01 3.47 12.16
C LEU A 71 6.07 4.44 13.32
N ASP A 72 7.18 5.15 13.40
CA ASP A 72 7.39 6.29 14.26
C ASP A 72 6.79 7.56 13.61
N ALA A 73 5.72 8.09 14.19
CA ALA A 73 4.98 9.22 13.61
C ALA A 73 5.80 10.51 13.56
N GLU A 74 6.64 10.77 14.56
CA GLU A 74 7.47 11.98 14.60
C GLU A 74 8.50 11.95 13.46
N ARG A 75 9.10 10.79 13.21
CA ARG A 75 10.03 10.61 12.09
C ARG A 75 9.35 10.65 10.72
N ASP A 76 8.12 10.14 10.59
CA ASP A 76 7.39 10.20 9.32
C ASP A 76 7.07 11.65 8.92
N ASP A 77 6.73 12.48 9.91
CA ASP A 77 6.41 13.90 9.73
C ASP A 77 7.66 14.74 9.40
N GLU A 78 8.85 14.30 9.82
CA GLU A 78 10.13 14.96 9.48
C GLU A 78 10.59 14.68 8.04
N ILE A 79 10.05 13.65 7.38
CA ILE A 79 10.43 13.30 6.01
C ILE A 79 9.69 14.20 5.02
N ASP A 80 10.45 14.87 4.15
CA ASP A 80 9.91 15.60 3.00
C ASP A 80 9.51 14.61 1.89
N TRP A 81 8.29 14.07 2.00
CA TRP A 81 7.77 13.08 1.06
C TRP A 81 7.64 13.60 -0.37
N GLU A 82 7.53 14.92 -0.59
CA GLU A 82 7.49 15.50 -1.95
C GLU A 82 8.81 15.29 -2.71
N GLN A 83 9.93 15.18 -1.98
CA GLN A 83 11.27 14.95 -2.53
C GLN A 83 11.67 13.47 -2.57
N VAL A 84 10.84 12.58 -2.02
CA VAL A 84 11.09 11.14 -2.03
C VAL A 84 10.66 10.55 -3.35
N HIS A 85 11.61 9.92 -4.05
CA HIS A 85 11.37 9.20 -5.29
C HIS A 85 11.89 7.78 -5.20
N ALA A 86 11.15 6.83 -5.78
CA ALA A 86 11.51 5.43 -5.80
C ALA A 86 11.13 4.77 -7.13
N GLU A 87 11.85 3.70 -7.48
CA GLU A 87 11.41 2.78 -8.52
C GLU A 87 10.16 2.03 -8.05
N PRO A 88 9.24 1.67 -8.96
CA PRO A 88 8.13 0.79 -8.63
C PRO A 88 8.64 -0.48 -7.95
N MET A 89 8.02 -0.81 -6.81
CA MET A 89 8.33 -2.04 -6.11
C MET A 89 7.92 -3.24 -6.98
N ARG A 90 8.72 -4.31 -6.93
CA ARG A 90 8.40 -5.53 -7.65
C ARG A 90 7.15 -6.17 -7.04
N GLY A 91 6.16 -6.47 -7.89
CA GLY A 91 4.96 -7.19 -7.48
C GLY A 91 5.29 -8.56 -6.87
N MET A 92 4.41 -9.05 -6.01
CA MET A 92 4.48 -10.41 -5.48
C MET A 92 4.10 -11.40 -6.58
N GLY A 93 5.06 -11.73 -7.44
CA GLY A 93 4.85 -12.77 -8.45
C GLY A 93 4.50 -14.10 -7.79
N ALA A 94 3.74 -14.94 -8.49
CA ALA A 94 3.70 -16.36 -8.16
C ALA A 94 5.13 -16.91 -8.21
N VAL A 95 5.60 -17.50 -7.12
CA VAL A 95 6.83 -18.28 -7.12
C VAL A 95 6.48 -19.58 -7.85
N GLU A 96 6.89 -19.70 -9.11
CA GLU A 96 6.94 -21.00 -9.80
C GLU A 96 8.08 -21.86 -9.25
#